data_AF-A0A6P0XWW8-F1
#
_entry.id   AF-A0A6P0XWW8-F1
#
_cell.length_a   1.000
_cell.length_b   1.000
_cell.length_c   1.000
_cell.angle_alpha   90.00
_cell.angle_beta   90.00
_cell.angle_gamma   90.00
#
_symmetry.space_group_name_H-M   'P 1'
#
loop_
_entity.id
_entity.type
_entity.pdbx_description
1 polymer ?
#
loop_
_entity_poly.entity_id
_entity_poly.type
_entity_poly.pdbx_seq_one_letter_code
_entity_poly.pdbx_strand_id
1 'polypeptide(L)'
;MTRQVVIRIEEGSFELGFRVSLKFSEDGQTIDEEFNLQLPPNPDFPRVYDQWKDIHNKLGLEIRAIDIPDAQATNCSNLDDCKKAAQTLENNAKNWFSKLEFEAIAGKIIRILKDGTPNKSVRVIIDTSNDYLCKLSWDSWDLFQRQGFFPQAEFALLSKYDRPKQPWQKPIRILAIFGSN
;
A
#
# COMPACT_ATOMS: atom_id res chain seq x y z
N MET A 1 10.24 11.44 -20.54
CA MET A 1 8.89 10.85 -20.64
C MET A 1 8.52 10.30 -19.29
N THR A 2 7.58 10.94 -18.59
CA THR A 2 7.09 10.51 -17.27
C THR A 2 5.73 9.87 -17.44
N ARG A 3 5.63 8.57 -17.13
CA ARG A 3 4.38 7.82 -17.14
C ARG A 3 3.84 7.67 -15.75
N GLN A 4 2.52 7.75 -15.64
CA GLN A 4 1.84 7.64 -14.36
C GLN A 4 0.49 6.95 -14.53
N VAL A 5 0.14 6.12 -13.55
CA VAL A 5 -1.24 5.73 -13.27
C VAL A 5 -1.65 6.22 -11.88
N VAL A 6 -2.85 6.77 -11.78
CA VAL A 6 -3.53 7.01 -10.50
C VAL A 6 -4.58 5.92 -10.34
N ILE A 7 -4.43 5.09 -9.32
CA ILE A 7 -5.38 4.06 -8.88
C ILE A 7 -6.20 4.69 -7.77
N ARG A 8 -7.41 5.14 -8.09
CA ARG A 8 -8.27 5.76 -7.10
C ARG A 8 -9.25 4.75 -6.54
N ILE A 9 -9.28 4.62 -5.21
CA ILE A 9 -10.12 3.71 -4.46
C ILE A 9 -11.01 4.56 -3.55
N GLU A 10 -12.28 4.72 -3.93
CA GLU A 10 -13.23 5.64 -3.28
C GLU A 10 -14.31 4.86 -2.51
N GLU A 11 -15.41 4.53 -3.18
CA GLU A 11 -16.60 3.96 -2.57
C GLU A 11 -16.41 2.49 -2.26
N GLY A 12 -16.87 2.05 -1.08
CA GLY A 12 -16.92 0.64 -0.71
C GLY A 12 -16.50 0.35 0.72
N SER A 13 -16.28 -0.92 1.01
CA SER A 13 -15.83 -1.40 2.31
C SER A 13 -15.11 -2.74 2.16
N PHE A 14 -14.40 -3.16 3.20
CA PHE A 14 -13.84 -4.51 3.24
C PHE A 14 -14.91 -5.61 3.16
N GLU A 15 -16.17 -5.31 3.48
CA GLU A 15 -17.29 -6.26 3.40
C GLU A 15 -17.83 -6.45 1.98
N LEU A 16 -17.87 -5.37 1.20
CA LEU A 16 -18.50 -5.34 -0.12
C LEU A 16 -17.50 -5.18 -1.27
N GLY A 17 -16.22 -4.98 -0.96
CA GLY A 17 -15.20 -4.56 -1.90
C GLY A 17 -15.22 -3.05 -2.14
N PHE A 18 -14.32 -2.57 -3.00
CA PHE A 18 -14.12 -1.15 -3.27
C PHE A 18 -14.16 -0.85 -4.76
N ARG A 19 -14.88 0.20 -5.17
CA ARG A 19 -14.82 0.68 -6.54
C ARG A 19 -13.46 1.30 -6.84
N VAL A 20 -12.92 0.99 -8.00
CA VAL A 20 -11.62 1.46 -8.47
C VAL A 20 -11.79 2.19 -9.79
N SER A 21 -11.10 3.32 -9.91
CA SER A 21 -10.86 3.98 -11.19
C SER A 21 -9.36 4.12 -11.45
N LEU A 22 -8.98 4.06 -12.72
CA LEU A 22 -7.61 4.22 -13.18
C LEU A 22 -7.54 5.44 -14.08
N LYS A 23 -6.58 6.32 -13.84
CA LYS A 23 -6.27 7.45 -14.72
C LYS A 23 -4.82 7.40 -15.16
N PHE A 24 -4.61 7.26 -16.46
CA PHE A 24 -3.29 7.15 -17.06
C PHE A 24 -2.83 8.48 -17.62
N SER A 25 -1.56 8.79 -17.46
CA SER A 25 -0.96 9.97 -18.09
C SER A 25 0.48 9.75 -18.54
N GLU A 26 0.84 10.42 -19.62
CA GLU A 26 2.19 10.49 -20.16
C GLU A 26 2.56 11.96 -20.37
N ASP A 27 3.69 12.37 -19.81
CA ASP A 27 4.20 13.76 -19.87
C ASP A 27 3.14 14.80 -19.47
N GLY A 28 2.32 14.45 -18.48
CA GLY A 28 1.27 15.30 -17.96
C GLY A 28 0.01 15.35 -18.82
N GLN A 29 -0.10 14.62 -19.92
CA GLN A 29 -1.34 14.50 -20.68
C GLN A 29 -2.07 13.21 -20.31
N THR A 30 -3.38 13.28 -20.09
CA THR A 30 -4.18 12.08 -19.84
C THR A 30 -4.29 11.30 -21.15
N ILE A 31 -4.00 10.00 -21.08
CA ILE A 31 -3.99 9.11 -22.26
C ILE A 31 -5.11 8.08 -22.22
N ASP A 32 -5.57 7.69 -21.03
CA ASP A 32 -6.67 6.72 -20.86
C ASP A 32 -7.28 6.83 -19.45
N GLU A 33 -8.54 6.40 -19.31
CA GLU A 33 -9.29 6.35 -18.05
C GLU A 33 -10.19 5.10 -17.99
N GLU A 34 -10.29 4.47 -16.83
CA GLU A 34 -11.16 3.32 -16.57
C GLU A 34 -11.90 3.51 -15.25
N PHE A 35 -13.18 3.13 -15.19
CA PHE A 35 -14.07 3.43 -14.06
C PHE A 35 -14.87 2.21 -13.55
N ASN A 36 -14.77 1.08 -14.25
CA ASN A 36 -15.57 -0.13 -13.97
C ASN A 36 -14.70 -1.26 -13.39
N LEU A 37 -13.81 -0.91 -12.47
CA LEU A 37 -13.00 -1.88 -11.74
C LEU A 37 -13.42 -1.91 -10.28
N GLN A 38 -13.12 -3.02 -9.61
CA GLN A 38 -13.46 -3.23 -8.22
C GLN A 38 -12.34 -4.04 -7.54
N LEU A 39 -12.02 -3.71 -6.29
CA LEU A 39 -11.27 -4.59 -5.40
C LEU A 39 -12.24 -5.55 -4.71
N PRO A 40 -11.85 -6.82 -4.53
CA PRO A 40 -12.72 -7.80 -3.90
C PRO A 40 -12.90 -7.49 -2.40
N PRO A 41 -13.95 -8.02 -1.75
CA PRO A 41 -14.07 -8.01 -0.30
C PRO A 41 -12.86 -8.66 0.39
N ASN A 42 -12.49 -8.14 1.57
CA ASN A 42 -11.63 -8.79 2.55
C ASN A 42 -12.05 -8.39 3.98
N PRO A 43 -13.20 -8.89 4.46
CA PRO A 43 -13.77 -8.57 5.78
C PRO A 43 -12.79 -8.73 6.95
N ASP A 44 -11.89 -9.70 6.82
CA ASP A 44 -10.95 -10.03 7.87
C ASP A 44 -9.85 -8.99 8.04
N PHE A 45 -9.53 -8.20 7.01
CA PHE A 45 -8.35 -7.31 7.02
C PHE A 45 -8.34 -6.31 8.18
N PRO A 46 -9.40 -5.50 8.41
CA PRO A 46 -9.43 -4.58 9.54
C PRO A 46 -9.21 -5.28 10.88
N ARG A 47 -9.86 -6.45 11.06
CA ARG A 47 -9.78 -7.24 12.29
C ARG A 47 -8.36 -7.78 12.53
N VAL A 48 -7.74 -8.40 11.52
CA VAL A 48 -6.37 -8.95 11.68
C VAL A 48 -5.34 -7.83 11.84
N TYR A 49 -5.56 -6.67 11.20
CA TYR A 49 -4.72 -5.50 11.38
C TYR A 49 -4.80 -4.96 12.81
N ASP A 50 -6.00 -4.75 13.34
CA ASP A 50 -6.17 -4.23 14.70
C ASP A 50 -5.65 -5.22 15.75
N GLN A 51 -5.85 -6.53 15.55
CA GLN A 51 -5.28 -7.55 16.41
C GLN A 51 -3.75 -7.49 16.43
N TRP A 52 -3.11 -7.40 15.26
CA TRP A 52 -1.66 -7.23 15.18
C TRP A 52 -1.20 -5.93 15.84
N LYS A 53 -1.88 -4.80 15.59
CA LYS A 53 -1.56 -3.49 16.17
C LYS A 53 -1.60 -3.53 17.68
N ASP A 54 -2.63 -4.14 18.27
CA ASP A 54 -2.79 -4.25 19.71
C ASP A 54 -1.69 -5.11 20.35
N ILE A 55 -1.35 -6.24 19.72
CA ILE A 55 -0.25 -7.12 20.15
C ILE A 55 1.10 -6.38 20.07
N HIS A 56 1.37 -5.72 18.94
CA HIS A 56 2.59 -4.96 18.71
C HIS A 56 2.76 -3.82 19.72
N ASN A 57 1.69 -3.08 20.01
CA ASN A 57 1.73 -1.99 20.99
C ASN A 57 2.03 -2.50 22.41
N LYS A 58 1.51 -3.67 22.79
CA LYS A 58 1.84 -4.30 24.08
C LYS A 58 3.31 -4.70 24.18
N LEU A 59 3.90 -5.21 23.11
CA LEU A 59 5.34 -5.51 23.05
C LEU A 59 6.19 -4.24 23.24
N GLY A 60 5.79 -3.13 22.61
CA GLY A 60 6.47 -1.84 22.76
C GLY A 60 6.39 -1.24 24.16
N LEU A 61 5.36 -1.59 24.95
CA LEU A 61 5.25 -1.17 26.34
C LEU A 61 6.27 -1.88 27.24
N GLU A 62 6.65 -3.14 26.99
CA GLU A 62 7.68 -3.81 27.79
C GLU A 62 9.07 -3.19 27.59
N ILE A 63 9.42 -2.84 26.35
CA ILE A 63 10.74 -2.25 26.02
C ILE A 63 10.81 -0.77 26.46
N ARG A 64 9.66 -0.10 26.59
CA ARG A 64 9.55 1.32 26.98
C ARG A 64 9.00 1.53 28.40
N ALA A 65 8.75 0.47 29.15
CA ALA A 65 8.24 0.55 30.52
C ALA A 65 9.37 1.04 31.42
N ILE A 66 9.20 2.25 31.93
CA ILE A 66 9.88 2.74 33.12
C ILE A 66 9.43 1.85 34.28
N ASP A 67 10.38 1.26 35.02
CA ASP A 67 10.22 0.28 36.12
C ASP A 67 8.81 0.18 36.72
N ILE A 68 8.04 -0.83 36.32
CA ILE A 68 6.73 -1.14 36.90
C ILE A 68 6.94 -2.21 38.01
N PRO A 69 6.48 -1.99 39.26
CA PRO A 69 6.65 -2.95 40.36
C PRO A 69 6.03 -4.32 40.08
N ASP A 70 6.71 -5.38 40.51
CA ASP A 70 6.49 -6.83 40.25
C ASP A 70 5.10 -7.44 40.56
N ALA A 71 4.10 -6.64 40.97
CA ALA A 71 2.85 -7.16 41.53
C ALA A 71 1.65 -7.21 40.56
N GLN A 72 1.81 -6.90 39.28
CA GLN A 72 0.71 -6.98 38.32
C GLN A 72 0.97 -8.10 37.30
N ALA A 73 0.04 -9.06 37.22
CA ALA A 73 0.02 -10.05 36.14
C ALA A 73 -0.21 -9.32 34.82
N THR A 74 0.88 -8.95 34.14
CA THR A 74 0.83 -8.32 32.84
C THR A 74 0.54 -9.42 31.82
N ASN A 75 -0.64 -9.36 31.18
CA ASN A 75 -0.97 -10.17 30.00
C ASN A 75 -0.09 -9.71 28.83
N CYS A 76 1.19 -10.04 28.90
CA CYS A 76 2.21 -9.65 27.94
C CYS A 76 2.12 -10.57 26.73
N SER A 77 1.89 -9.98 25.57
CA SER A 77 2.11 -10.68 24.31
C SER A 77 3.62 -10.80 24.11
N ASN A 78 4.13 -12.04 24.04
CA ASN A 78 5.55 -12.26 23.80
C ASN A 78 5.91 -11.93 22.33
N LEU A 79 7.21 -11.82 22.06
CA LEU A 79 7.73 -11.54 20.70
C LEU A 79 7.21 -12.54 19.66
N ASP A 80 6.99 -13.81 20.03
CA ASP A 80 6.51 -14.83 19.12
C ASP A 80 5.05 -14.64 18.73
N ASP A 81 4.20 -14.18 19.66
CA ASP A 81 2.81 -13.85 19.39
C ASP A 81 2.72 -12.64 18.45
N CYS A 82 3.60 -11.65 18.63
CA CYS A 82 3.72 -10.52 17.70
C CYS A 82 4.14 -10.98 16.30
N LYS A 83 5.14 -11.87 16.19
CA LYS A 83 5.56 -12.45 14.91
C LYS A 83 4.44 -13.23 14.24
N LYS A 84 3.69 -14.06 14.99
CA LYS A 84 2.53 -14.81 14.47
C LYS A 84 1.42 -13.88 13.98
N ALA A 85 1.11 -12.83 14.73
CA ALA A 85 0.11 -11.85 14.34
C ALA A 85 0.53 -11.08 13.07
N ALA A 86 1.81 -10.70 12.96
CA ALA A 86 2.35 -10.07 11.76
C ALA A 86 2.26 -10.99 10.54
N GLN A 87 2.65 -12.26 10.70
CA GLN A 87 2.54 -13.25 9.64
C GLN A 87 1.08 -13.50 9.21
N THR A 88 0.14 -13.47 10.16
CA THR A 88 -1.29 -13.58 9.87
C THR A 88 -1.79 -12.40 9.03
N LEU A 89 -1.41 -11.18 9.40
CA LEU A 89 -1.73 -9.96 8.65
C LEU A 89 -1.13 -10.00 7.23
N GLU A 90 0.15 -10.35 7.12
CA GLU A 90 0.86 -10.45 5.84
C GLU A 90 0.20 -11.49 4.91
N ASN A 91 -0.10 -12.68 5.44
CA ASN A 91 -0.76 -13.73 4.68
C ASN A 91 -2.17 -13.33 4.25
N ASN A 92 -2.94 -12.65 5.10
CA ASN A 92 -4.25 -12.13 4.74
C ASN A 92 -4.15 -11.13 3.57
N ALA A 93 -3.21 -10.18 3.64
CA ALA A 93 -2.98 -9.21 2.57
C ALA A 93 -2.54 -9.88 1.25
N LYS A 94 -1.56 -10.81 1.31
CA LYS A 94 -1.10 -11.57 0.14
C LYS A 94 -2.22 -12.38 -0.51
N ASN A 95 -3.05 -13.05 0.29
CA ASN A 95 -4.21 -13.80 -0.20
C ASN A 95 -5.28 -12.90 -0.82
N TRP A 96 -5.35 -11.64 -0.41
CA TRP A 96 -6.23 -10.66 -1.03
C TRP A 96 -5.67 -10.15 -2.35
N PHE A 97 -4.37 -9.85 -2.41
CA PHE A 97 -3.69 -9.44 -3.64
C PHE A 97 -3.67 -10.53 -4.72
N SER A 98 -3.82 -11.81 -4.37
CA SER A 98 -3.87 -12.92 -5.33
C SER A 98 -5.24 -13.12 -5.98
N LYS A 99 -6.23 -12.29 -5.64
CA LYS A 99 -7.57 -12.35 -6.26
C LYS A 99 -7.53 -11.83 -7.71
N LEU A 100 -8.42 -12.37 -8.54
CA LEU A 100 -8.46 -12.12 -9.98
C LEU A 100 -8.65 -10.63 -10.32
N GLU A 101 -9.35 -9.90 -9.47
CA GLU A 101 -9.59 -8.47 -9.59
C GLU A 101 -8.27 -7.67 -9.56
N PHE A 102 -7.34 -8.03 -8.67
CA PHE A 102 -6.02 -7.41 -8.62
C PHE A 102 -5.18 -7.75 -9.85
N GLU A 103 -5.27 -8.99 -10.33
CA GLU A 103 -4.60 -9.40 -11.57
C GLU A 103 -5.17 -8.64 -12.79
N ALA A 104 -6.48 -8.47 -12.86
CA ALA A 104 -7.14 -7.71 -13.93
C ALA A 104 -6.71 -6.23 -13.93
N ILE A 105 -6.67 -5.60 -12.76
CA ILE A 105 -6.17 -4.23 -12.61
C ILE A 105 -4.70 -4.15 -13.06
N ALA A 106 -3.84 -5.03 -12.54
CA ALA A 106 -2.42 -5.04 -12.89
C ALA A 106 -2.20 -5.27 -14.39
N GLY A 107 -2.91 -6.24 -14.99
CA GLY A 107 -2.86 -6.52 -16.42
C GLY A 107 -3.27 -5.32 -17.27
N LYS A 108 -4.29 -4.57 -16.84
CA LYS A 108 -4.70 -3.33 -17.53
C LYS A 108 -3.64 -2.24 -17.44
N ILE A 109 -3.06 -2.03 -16.26
CA ILE A 109 -1.97 -1.06 -16.07
C ILE A 109 -0.78 -1.40 -16.97
N ILE A 110 -0.37 -2.68 -17.00
CA ILE A 110 0.71 -3.16 -17.85
C ILE A 110 0.40 -2.92 -19.32
N ARG A 111 -0.78 -3.32 -19.78
CA ARG A 111 -1.18 -3.19 -21.18
C ARG A 111 -1.09 -1.75 -21.68
N ILE A 112 -1.45 -0.78 -20.84
CA ILE A 112 -1.50 0.64 -21.23
C ILE A 112 -0.12 1.29 -21.13
N LEU A 113 0.66 0.98 -20.08
CA LEU A 113 1.91 1.71 -19.80
C LEU A 113 3.17 1.03 -20.36
N LYS A 114 3.12 -0.26 -20.69
CA LYS A 114 4.26 -1.01 -21.22
C LYS A 114 4.30 -0.90 -22.74
N ASP A 115 5.28 -0.18 -23.27
CA ASP A 115 5.48 0.04 -24.71
C ASP A 115 6.75 -0.64 -25.25
N GLY A 116 7.35 -1.55 -24.49
CA GLY A 116 8.59 -2.25 -24.89
C GLY A 116 9.87 -1.43 -24.70
N THR A 117 9.81 -0.19 -24.22
CA THR A 117 11.02 0.58 -23.89
C THR A 117 11.60 0.09 -22.55
N PRO A 118 12.83 -0.45 -22.52
CA PRO A 118 13.47 -0.79 -21.26
C PRO A 118 13.74 0.49 -20.44
N ASN A 119 13.68 0.38 -19.10
CA ASN A 119 14.15 1.39 -18.15
C ASN A 119 13.35 2.71 -18.04
N LYS A 120 12.10 2.77 -18.53
CA LYS A 120 11.21 3.91 -18.23
C LYS A 120 10.61 3.75 -16.83
N SER A 121 10.90 4.70 -15.92
CA SER A 121 10.24 4.77 -14.61
C SER A 121 8.75 5.05 -14.80
N VAL A 122 7.92 4.21 -14.19
CA VAL A 122 6.46 4.38 -14.12
C VAL A 122 6.10 4.79 -12.70
N ARG A 123 5.31 5.84 -12.55
CA ARG A 123 4.75 6.22 -11.25
C ARG A 123 3.39 5.58 -11.04
N VAL A 124 3.24 4.86 -9.95
CA VAL A 124 1.96 4.30 -9.51
C VAL A 124 1.54 5.06 -8.25
N ILE A 125 0.42 5.76 -8.37
CA ILE A 125 -0.18 6.51 -7.26
C ILE A 125 -1.42 5.77 -6.81
N ILE A 126 -1.49 5.42 -5.52
CA ILE A 126 -2.70 4.95 -4.88
C ILE A 126 -3.35 6.15 -4.19
N ASP A 127 -4.59 6.43 -4.58
CA ASP A 127 -5.39 7.56 -4.10
C ASP A 127 -6.59 7.00 -3.33
N THR A 128 -6.52 7.01 -2.00
CA THR A 128 -7.57 6.46 -1.15
C THR A 128 -7.66 7.16 0.20
N SER A 129 -8.87 7.49 0.63
CA SER A 129 -9.14 8.08 1.94
C SER A 129 -9.41 7.03 3.03
N ASN A 130 -9.42 5.74 2.68
CA ASN A 130 -9.68 4.68 3.65
C ASN A 130 -8.43 4.40 4.51
N ASP A 131 -8.58 4.55 5.83
CA ASP A 131 -7.48 4.42 6.78
C ASP A 131 -6.77 3.06 6.74
N TYR A 132 -7.52 1.97 6.57
CA TYR A 132 -6.94 0.62 6.52
C TYR A 132 -6.22 0.36 5.21
N LEU A 133 -6.77 0.83 4.08
CA LEU A 133 -6.07 0.77 2.79
C LEU A 133 -4.78 1.60 2.81
N CYS A 134 -4.75 2.72 3.53
CA CYS A 134 -3.53 3.51 3.71
C CYS A 134 -2.46 2.79 4.55
N LYS A 135 -2.84 1.79 5.35
CA LYS A 135 -1.93 1.01 6.20
C LYS A 135 -1.48 -0.29 5.54
N LEU A 136 -2.01 -0.61 4.36
CA LEU A 136 -1.69 -1.81 3.62
C LEU A 136 -0.30 -1.72 3.00
N SER A 137 0.46 -2.82 3.08
CA SER A 137 1.75 -2.98 2.39
C SER A 137 1.55 -3.24 0.90
N TRP A 138 1.18 -2.18 0.18
CA TRP A 138 0.94 -2.23 -1.27
C TRP A 138 2.14 -2.69 -2.08
N ASP A 139 3.35 -2.52 -1.55
CA ASP A 139 4.59 -3.03 -2.13
C ASP A 139 4.54 -4.55 -2.34
N SER A 140 3.79 -5.30 -1.54
CA SER A 140 3.63 -6.75 -1.66
C SER A 140 2.68 -7.20 -2.77
N TRP A 141 2.02 -6.26 -3.45
CA TRP A 141 1.21 -6.56 -4.62
C TRP A 141 2.10 -6.93 -5.81
N ASP A 142 1.74 -7.98 -6.55
CA ASP A 142 2.46 -8.48 -7.73
C ASP A 142 2.79 -7.40 -8.77
N LEU A 143 2.04 -6.30 -8.82
CA LEU A 143 2.36 -5.13 -9.64
C LEU A 143 3.79 -4.62 -9.43
N PHE A 144 4.29 -4.68 -8.19
CA PHE A 144 5.59 -4.20 -7.76
C PHE A 144 6.63 -5.30 -7.53
N GLN A 145 6.23 -6.57 -7.52
CA GLN A 145 7.14 -7.69 -7.20
C GLN A 145 7.49 -8.53 -8.42
N ARG A 146 6.53 -8.74 -9.33
CA ARG A 146 6.68 -9.74 -10.40
C ARG A 146 7.56 -9.22 -11.54
N GLN A 147 8.50 -10.05 -11.98
CA GLN A 147 9.28 -9.74 -13.17
C GLN A 147 8.37 -9.59 -14.40
N GLY A 148 8.62 -8.55 -15.20
CA GLY A 148 7.79 -8.20 -16.35
C GLY A 148 6.59 -7.29 -16.03
N PHE A 149 6.34 -6.97 -14.75
CA PHE A 149 5.39 -5.96 -14.32
C PHE A 149 6.15 -4.63 -14.11
N PHE A 150 5.98 -3.93 -12.99
CA PHE A 150 6.69 -2.68 -12.70
C PHE A 150 7.45 -2.74 -11.37
N PRO A 151 8.46 -3.62 -11.23
CA PRO A 151 9.25 -3.72 -10.00
C PRO A 151 10.13 -2.49 -9.69
N GLN A 152 10.31 -1.60 -10.68
CA GLN A 152 11.03 -0.33 -10.54
C GLN A 152 10.08 0.87 -10.50
N ALA A 153 8.78 0.65 -10.28
CA ALA A 153 7.82 1.75 -10.22
C ALA A 153 8.10 2.68 -9.04
N GLU A 154 7.97 3.98 -9.28
CA GLU A 154 7.83 4.97 -8.20
C GLU A 154 6.46 4.78 -7.56
N PHE A 155 6.45 4.38 -6.29
CA PHE A 155 5.22 4.23 -5.51
C PHE A 155 4.89 5.51 -4.74
N ALA A 156 3.62 5.92 -4.76
CA ALA A 156 3.10 6.95 -3.87
C ALA A 156 1.71 6.56 -3.36
N LEU A 157 1.45 6.85 -2.08
CA LEU A 157 0.15 6.68 -1.43
C LEU A 157 -0.33 8.04 -0.94
N LEU A 158 -1.54 8.43 -1.33
CA LEU A 158 -2.11 9.74 -1.03
C LEU A 158 -3.58 9.57 -0.63
N SER A 159 -4.05 10.40 0.30
CA SER A 159 -5.48 10.45 0.69
C SER A 159 -6.35 11.22 -0.29
N LYS A 160 -5.72 12.14 -1.03
CA LYS A 160 -6.29 12.87 -2.14
C LYS A 160 -5.19 13.25 -3.11
N TYR A 161 -5.21 12.70 -4.32
CA TYR A 161 -4.29 13.11 -5.37
C TYR A 161 -4.83 14.32 -6.14
N ASP A 162 -4.16 15.45 -5.99
CA ASP A 162 -4.27 16.60 -6.89
C ASP A 162 -2.94 16.76 -7.63
N ARG A 163 -2.99 16.85 -8.97
CA ARG A 163 -1.77 17.02 -9.77
C ARG A 163 -1.12 18.36 -9.42
N PRO A 164 0.19 18.39 -9.11
CA PRO A 164 0.89 19.64 -8.89
C PRO A 164 0.89 20.48 -10.17
N LYS A 165 0.47 21.75 -10.05
CA LYS A 165 0.35 22.68 -11.19
C LYS A 165 1.70 23.15 -11.74
N GLN A 166 2.74 23.14 -10.91
CA GLN A 166 4.10 23.55 -11.29
C GLN A 166 5.13 22.62 -10.64
N PRO A 167 6.20 22.26 -11.37
CA PRO A 167 7.33 21.56 -10.78
C PRO A 167 8.02 22.49 -9.76
N TRP A 168 8.49 21.91 -8.65
CA TRP A 168 9.29 22.63 -7.68
C TRP A 168 10.49 23.29 -8.34
N GLN A 169 10.71 24.58 -8.06
CA GLN A 169 11.92 25.27 -8.48
C GLN A 169 13.11 24.72 -7.67
N LYS A 170 14.17 24.32 -8.36
CA LYS A 170 15.39 23.77 -7.75
C LYS A 170 16.11 24.86 -6.94
N PRO A 171 16.85 24.50 -5.86
CA PRO A 171 17.16 23.14 -5.40
C PRO A 171 16.28 22.61 -4.26
N ILE A 172 15.95 21.32 -4.29
CA ILE A 172 15.28 20.59 -3.19
C ILE A 172 16.35 19.99 -2.27
N ARG A 173 16.18 20.11 -0.94
CA ARG A 173 17.04 19.47 0.07
C ARG A 173 16.31 18.26 0.64
N ILE A 174 16.92 17.07 0.52
CA ILE A 174 16.37 15.82 1.04
C ILE A 174 17.16 15.42 2.28
N LEU A 175 16.47 15.12 3.39
CA LEU A 175 17.05 14.53 4.59
C LEU A 175 16.61 13.07 4.65
N ALA A 176 17.56 12.15 4.71
CA ALA A 176 17.31 10.74 4.99
C ALA A 176 17.86 10.40 6.37
N ILE A 177 17.01 9.89 7.26
CA ILE A 177 17.40 9.42 8.59
C ILE A 177 17.37 7.90 8.54
N PHE A 178 18.54 7.29 8.67
CA PHE A 178 18.67 5.84 8.81
C PHE A 178 18.93 5.54 10.28
N GLY A 179 18.26 4.52 10.82
CA GLY A 179 18.61 4.01 12.15
C GLY A 179 20.04 3.47 12.14
N SER A 180 20.74 3.60 13.27
CA SER A 180 22.00 2.89 13.51
C SER A 180 21.68 1.43 13.84
N ASN A 181 22.30 0.50 13.10
CA ASN A 181 22.26 -0.94 13.35
C ASN A 181 22.75 -1.29 14.75
#